data_AF-A0A496AW94-F1
#
_entry.id   AF-A0A496AW94-F1
#
_cell.length_a   1.000
_cell.length_b   1.000
_cell.length_c   1.000
_cell.angle_alpha   90.00
_cell.angle_beta   90.00
_cell.angle_gamma   90.00
#
_symmetry.space_group_name_H-M   'P 1'
#
loop_
_entity.id
_entity.type
_entity.pdbx_description
1 polymer ?
#
loop_
_entity_poly.entity_id
_entity_poly.type
_entity_poly.pdbx_seq_one_letter_code
_entity_poly.pdbx_strand_id
1 'polypeptide(L)'
;MRRFGTQGPVNTQDHYVVQRSDEIADYIKHVEDGKYVVLFAPRQTGKTTFFQACLETLTVGELANTDPTQVKSTSKYNYFPIQLNFDVYKNTSVADFYDNLYQDICEEIEKLYQRRDEIVPETVSQILEDTKLTDHHAMRRFFRRLERLLTPQNAL
;
A
#
# COMPACT_ATOMS: atom_id res chain seq x y z
N MET A 1 12.71 26.93 -6.85
CA MET A 1 13.23 26.35 -8.11
C MET A 1 13.43 24.86 -7.87
N ARG A 2 12.95 24.00 -8.79
CA ARG A 2 13.12 22.53 -8.66
C ARG A 2 14.58 22.15 -8.89
N ARG A 3 15.01 21.02 -8.32
CA ARG A 3 16.38 20.49 -8.41
C ARG A 3 16.41 19.00 -8.83
N PHE A 4 17.55 18.52 -9.31
CA PHE A 4 17.72 17.08 -9.53
C PHE A 4 17.93 16.37 -8.19
N GLY A 5 17.11 15.36 -7.90
CA GLY A 5 17.25 14.50 -6.72
C GLY A 5 18.04 13.23 -7.07
N THR A 6 19.06 12.89 -6.28
CA THR A 6 19.89 11.68 -6.49
C THR A 6 19.81 10.68 -5.33
N GLN A 7 19.04 11.00 -4.28
CA GLN A 7 18.93 10.22 -3.06
C GLN A 7 17.49 10.21 -2.55
N GLY A 8 17.08 9.06 -2.00
CA GLY A 8 15.76 8.89 -1.39
C GLY A 8 14.60 8.95 -2.38
N PRO A 9 13.36 8.94 -1.86
CA PRO A 9 12.16 9.19 -2.66
C PRO A 9 12.16 10.60 -3.22
N VAL A 10 11.71 10.74 -4.46
CA VAL A 10 11.67 12.04 -5.15
C VAL A 10 10.36 12.76 -4.84
N ASN A 11 10.42 13.96 -4.27
CA ASN A 11 9.26 14.86 -4.11
C ASN A 11 9.04 15.68 -5.39
N THR A 12 7.86 15.58 -6.01
CA THR A 12 7.51 16.29 -7.25
C THR A 12 7.43 17.81 -7.09
N GLN A 13 7.25 18.32 -5.86
CA GLN A 13 7.28 19.75 -5.58
C GLN A 13 8.72 20.31 -5.61
N ASP A 14 9.67 19.53 -5.10
CA ASP A 14 11.06 19.94 -4.94
C ASP A 14 11.96 19.52 -6.10
N HIS A 15 11.59 18.47 -6.83
CA HIS A 15 12.47 17.79 -7.78
C HIS A 15 11.93 17.72 -9.20
N TYR A 16 12.85 17.66 -10.17
CA TYR A 16 12.50 17.28 -11.54
C TYR A 16 12.22 15.79 -11.60
N VAL A 17 11.02 15.43 -12.06
CA VAL A 17 10.55 14.04 -12.15
C VAL A 17 10.04 13.78 -13.55
N VAL A 18 10.50 12.71 -14.17
CA VAL A 18 9.90 12.18 -15.39
C VAL A 18 8.74 11.29 -14.99
N GLN A 19 7.56 11.59 -15.52
CA GLN A 19 6.36 10.80 -15.25
C GLN A 19 6.51 9.39 -15.81
N ARG A 20 5.98 8.41 -15.08
CA ARG A 20 6.00 6.97 -15.43
C ARG A 20 4.58 6.42 -15.52
N SER A 21 3.68 7.21 -16.09
CA SER A 21 2.24 6.93 -16.08
C SER A 21 1.91 5.60 -16.79
N ASP A 22 2.63 5.28 -17.87
CA ASP A 22 2.44 4.04 -18.62
C ASP A 22 2.91 2.83 -17.79
N GLU A 23 4.06 2.92 -17.13
CA GLU A 23 4.57 1.85 -16.27
C GLU A 23 3.72 1.67 -15.01
N ILE A 24 3.19 2.75 -14.44
CA ILE A 24 2.24 2.68 -13.32
C ILE A 24 0.96 1.98 -13.81
N ALA A 25 0.39 2.38 -14.95
CA ALA A 25 -0.82 1.75 -15.49
C ALA A 25 -0.62 0.25 -15.77
N ASP A 26 0.54 -0.14 -16.32
CA ASP A 26 0.90 -1.54 -16.53
C ASP A 26 1.01 -2.30 -15.19
N TYR A 27 1.65 -1.72 -14.18
CA TYR A 27 1.70 -2.28 -12.83
C TYR A 27 0.30 -2.49 -12.24
N ILE A 28 -0.58 -1.49 -12.31
CA ILE A 28 -1.96 -1.59 -11.81
C ILE A 28 -2.72 -2.71 -12.52
N LYS A 29 -2.59 -2.80 -13.84
CA LYS A 29 -3.18 -3.90 -14.62
C LYS A 29 -2.69 -5.27 -14.18
N HIS A 30 -1.40 -5.42 -13.89
CA HIS A 30 -0.85 -6.66 -13.35
C HIS A 30 -1.46 -7.03 -11.99
N VAL A 31 -1.70 -6.04 -11.11
CA VAL A 31 -2.38 -6.24 -9.84
C VAL A 31 -3.85 -6.66 -10.05
N GLU A 32 -4.56 -6.03 -10.99
CA GLU A 32 -5.94 -6.39 -11.38
C GLU A 32 -6.07 -7.80 -11.95
N ASP A 33 -5.06 -8.25 -12.69
CA ASP A 33 -4.96 -9.63 -13.18
C ASP A 33 -4.63 -10.65 -12.06
N GLY A 34 -4.45 -10.21 -10.81
CA GLY A 34 -4.09 -11.05 -9.67
C GLY A 34 -2.65 -11.57 -9.71
N LYS A 35 -1.75 -10.89 -10.45
CA LYS A 35 -0.36 -11.33 -10.63
C LYS A 35 0.53 -10.82 -9.50
N TYR A 36 1.48 -11.67 -9.09
CA TYR A 36 2.60 -11.21 -8.26
C TYR A 36 3.57 -10.40 -9.11
N VAL A 37 3.85 -9.17 -8.68
CA VAL A 37 4.77 -8.26 -9.38
C VAL A 37 6.07 -8.14 -8.60
N VAL A 38 7.18 -8.44 -9.26
CA VAL A 38 8.53 -8.27 -8.72
C VAL A 38 9.22 -7.14 -9.49
N LEU A 39 9.49 -6.03 -8.80
CA LEU A 39 10.22 -4.91 -9.39
C LEU A 39 11.73 -5.10 -9.22
N PHE A 40 12.40 -5.56 -10.27
CA PHE A 40 13.85 -5.71 -10.30
C PHE A 40 14.51 -4.54 -11.04
N ALA A 41 15.33 -3.74 -10.34
CA ALA A 41 16.14 -2.70 -10.95
C ALA A 41 17.38 -2.36 -10.10
N PRO A 42 18.47 -1.83 -10.69
CA PRO A 42 19.66 -1.37 -9.97
C PRO A 42 19.36 -0.39 -8.82
N ARG A 43 20.31 -0.18 -7.92
CA ARG A 43 20.17 0.82 -6.83
C ARG A 43 19.93 2.22 -7.43
N GLN A 44 19.19 3.05 -6.70
CA GLN A 44 18.92 4.46 -7.04
C GLN A 44 18.16 4.72 -8.36
N THR A 45 17.47 3.71 -8.90
CA THR A 45 16.59 3.84 -10.10
C THR A 45 15.19 4.40 -9.81
N GLY A 46 14.92 4.79 -8.55
CA GLY A 46 13.62 5.30 -8.13
C GLY A 46 12.56 4.23 -7.88
N LYS A 47 12.95 2.97 -7.57
CA LYS A 47 12.01 1.88 -7.24
C LYS A 47 11.02 2.27 -6.14
N THR A 48 11.52 2.84 -5.04
CA THR A 48 10.68 3.27 -3.92
C THR A 48 9.67 4.33 -4.35
N THR A 49 10.11 5.34 -5.11
CA THR A 49 9.21 6.37 -5.67
C THR A 49 8.17 5.78 -6.60
N PHE A 50 8.56 4.83 -7.45
CA PHE A 50 7.62 4.15 -8.33
C PHE A 50 6.57 3.35 -7.54
N PHE A 51 7.00 2.56 -6.54
CA PHE A 51 6.07 1.82 -5.68
C PHE A 51 5.12 2.75 -4.93
N GLN A 52 5.61 3.89 -4.40
CA GLN A 52 4.76 4.88 -3.73
C GLN A 52 3.70 5.45 -4.69
N ALA A 53 4.07 5.75 -5.94
CA ALA A 53 3.10 6.21 -6.93
C ALA A 53 2.06 5.13 -7.29
N CYS A 54 2.47 3.87 -7.37
CA CYS A 54 1.53 2.76 -7.57
C CYS A 54 0.60 2.58 -6.37
N LEU A 55 1.13 2.66 -5.14
CA LEU A 55 0.33 2.56 -3.91
C LEU A 55 -0.68 3.70 -3.81
N GLU A 56 -0.27 4.94 -4.10
CA GLU A 56 -1.18 6.09 -4.21
C GLU A 56 -2.30 5.80 -5.21
N THR A 57 -1.95 5.31 -6.40
CA THR A 57 -2.94 4.97 -7.43
C THR A 57 -3.93 3.88 -6.98
N LEU A 58 -3.46 2.86 -6.25
CA LEU A 58 -4.31 1.82 -5.68
C LEU A 58 -5.19 2.35 -4.53
N THR A 59 -4.68 3.30 -3.73
CA THR A 59 -5.39 3.88 -2.59
C THR A 59 -6.51 4.81 -3.03
N VAL A 60 -6.23 5.75 -3.94
CA VAL A 60 -7.17 6.81 -4.37
C VAL A 60 -7.93 6.48 -5.66
N GLY A 61 -7.52 5.46 -6.41
CA GLY A 61 -8.17 5.03 -7.65
C GLY A 61 -7.85 5.89 -8.88
N GLU A 62 -6.99 6.90 -8.73
CA GLU A 62 -6.53 7.82 -9.77
C GLU A 62 -5.03 7.69 -9.98
N LEU A 63 -4.57 7.84 -11.23
CA LEU A 63 -3.13 7.78 -11.53
C LEU A 63 -2.38 8.88 -10.77
N ALA A 64 -1.47 8.46 -9.89
CA ALA A 64 -0.66 9.38 -9.13
C ALA A 64 0.33 10.14 -10.04
N ASN A 65 0.49 11.44 -9.78
CA ASN A 65 1.42 12.34 -10.48
C ASN A 65 1.09 12.61 -11.97
N THR A 66 -0.11 12.29 -12.47
CA THR A 66 -0.50 12.69 -13.84
C THR A 66 -0.91 14.16 -13.95
N ASP A 67 -0.86 14.68 -15.17
CA ASP A 67 -1.52 15.94 -15.53
C ASP A 67 -3.02 15.85 -15.16
N PRO A 68 -3.60 16.85 -14.46
CA PRO A 68 -5.03 16.87 -14.11
C PRO A 68 -5.97 16.66 -15.31
N THR A 69 -5.52 16.97 -16.51
CA THR A 69 -6.29 16.78 -17.76
C THR A 69 -6.27 15.34 -18.29
N GLN A 70 -5.45 14.45 -17.70
CA GLN A 70 -5.25 13.06 -18.11
C GLN A 70 -5.66 12.05 -17.02
N VAL A 71 -6.31 12.51 -15.95
CA VAL A 71 -6.78 11.63 -14.87
C VAL A 71 -7.83 10.67 -15.43
N LYS A 72 -7.40 9.43 -15.67
CA LYS A 72 -8.29 8.30 -15.89
C LYS A 72 -8.35 7.52 -14.57
N SER A 73 -9.55 7.32 -14.05
CA SER A 73 -9.78 6.30 -13.03
C SER A 73 -9.28 4.97 -13.60
N THR A 74 -8.27 4.39 -12.96
CA THR A 74 -7.54 3.23 -13.50
C THR A 74 -7.86 1.95 -12.76
N SER A 75 -8.24 2.04 -11.48
CA SER A 75 -8.60 0.87 -10.71
C SER A 75 -10.11 0.63 -10.78
N LYS A 76 -10.50 -0.51 -11.35
CA LYS A 76 -11.89 -0.99 -11.25
C LYS A 76 -12.28 -1.32 -9.79
N TYR A 77 -11.28 -1.58 -8.95
CA TYR A 77 -11.45 -2.11 -7.60
C TYR A 77 -11.08 -1.07 -6.55
N ASN A 78 -11.77 -1.11 -5.42
CA ASN A 78 -11.36 -0.37 -4.23
C ASN A 78 -10.30 -1.19 -3.48
N TYR A 79 -9.03 -1.09 -3.90
CA TYR A 79 -7.95 -1.85 -3.27
C TYR A 79 -7.74 -1.41 -1.84
N PHE A 80 -7.22 -2.30 -1.00
CA PHE A 80 -6.89 -2.00 0.38
C PHE A 80 -5.40 -2.32 0.60
N PRO A 81 -4.48 -1.47 0.10
CA PRO A 81 -3.05 -1.77 0.12
C PRO A 81 -2.49 -1.67 1.55
N ILE A 82 -1.64 -2.62 1.92
CA ILE A 82 -0.89 -2.64 3.19
C ILE A 82 0.59 -2.74 2.83
N GLN A 83 1.37 -1.71 3.16
CA GLN A 83 2.79 -1.66 2.83
C GLN A 83 3.64 -2.21 3.98
N LEU A 84 4.36 -3.30 3.74
CA LEU A 84 5.23 -3.93 4.76
C LEU A 84 6.70 -3.82 4.39
N ASN A 85 7.56 -3.53 5.37
CA ASN A 85 9.01 -3.53 5.23
C ASN A 85 9.63 -4.57 6.17
N PHE A 86 10.24 -5.62 5.61
CA PHE A 86 10.82 -6.70 6.40
C PHE A 86 12.30 -6.49 6.80
N ASP A 87 12.95 -5.44 6.31
CA ASP A 87 14.37 -5.18 6.62
C ASP A 87 14.61 -4.93 8.11
N VAL A 88 13.60 -4.36 8.80
CA VAL A 88 13.66 -4.01 10.23
C VAL A 88 13.55 -5.21 11.18
N TYR A 89 13.10 -6.38 10.71
CA TYR A 89 12.94 -7.57 11.55
C TYR A 89 14.16 -8.48 11.60
N LYS A 90 15.29 -8.03 11.06
CA LYS A 90 16.51 -8.83 11.03
C LYS A 90 16.98 -9.16 12.45
N ASN A 91 17.16 -10.44 12.73
CA ASN A 91 17.58 -10.99 14.04
C ASN A 91 16.57 -10.80 15.18
N THR A 92 15.32 -10.44 14.88
CA THR A 92 14.24 -10.32 15.87
C THR A 92 13.74 -11.71 16.28
N SER A 93 13.28 -11.86 17.53
CA SER A 93 12.67 -13.13 17.97
C SER A 93 11.35 -13.39 17.23
N VAL A 94 10.87 -14.63 17.24
CA VAL A 94 9.59 -14.95 16.57
C VAL A 94 8.42 -14.20 17.20
N ALA A 95 8.40 -14.06 18.53
CA ALA A 95 7.35 -13.34 19.23
C ALA A 95 7.37 -11.85 18.85
N ASP A 96 8.54 -11.23 18.96
CA ASP A 96 8.73 -9.82 18.60
C ASP A 96 8.42 -9.59 17.11
N PHE A 97 8.73 -10.53 16.22
CA PHE A 97 8.41 -10.42 14.79
C PHE A 97 6.90 -10.26 14.58
N TYR A 98 6.09 -11.13 15.16
CA TYR A 98 4.64 -11.06 14.95
C TYR A 98 4.00 -9.88 15.69
N ASP A 99 4.51 -9.51 16.87
CA ASP A 99 4.04 -8.33 17.60
C ASP A 99 4.32 -7.05 16.80
N ASN A 100 5.54 -6.88 16.27
CA ASN A 100 5.87 -5.70 15.45
C ASN A 100 5.14 -5.71 14.11
N LEU A 101 5.07 -6.86 13.43
CA LEU A 101 4.31 -7.00 12.18
C LEU A 101 2.84 -6.62 12.39
N TYR A 102 2.26 -6.97 13.53
CA TYR A 102 0.89 -6.57 13.85
C TYR A 102 0.74 -5.05 13.95
N GLN A 103 1.64 -4.39 14.69
CA GLN A 103 1.62 -2.93 14.81
C GLN A 103 1.76 -2.26 13.44
N ASP A 104 2.69 -2.73 12.60
CA ASP A 104 2.88 -2.19 11.26
C ASP A 104 1.63 -2.36 10.39
N ILE A 105 0.93 -3.50 10.48
CA ILE A 105 -0.35 -3.70 9.78
C ILE A 105 -1.42 -2.72 10.29
N CYS A 106 -1.55 -2.54 11.60
CA CYS A 106 -2.51 -1.60 12.18
C CYS A 106 -2.23 -0.16 11.73
N GLU A 107 -0.98 0.28 11.80
CA GLU A 107 -0.57 1.61 11.35
C GLU A 107 -0.88 1.84 9.86
N GLU A 108 -0.61 0.86 9.00
CA GLU A 108 -0.88 0.99 7.58
C GLU A 108 -2.39 1.04 7.28
N ILE A 109 -3.20 0.30 8.04
CA ILE A 109 -4.66 0.38 7.96
C ILE A 109 -5.14 1.79 8.33
N GLU A 110 -4.67 2.34 9.44
CA GLU A 110 -5.03 3.69 9.87
C GLU A 110 -4.59 4.75 8.86
N LYS A 111 -3.34 4.67 8.37
CA LYS A 111 -2.82 5.57 7.32
C LYS A 111 -3.65 5.48 6.05
N LEU A 112 -4.18 4.31 5.69
CA LEU A 112 -5.02 4.15 4.51
C LEU A 112 -6.33 4.93 4.64
N TYR A 113 -7.04 4.77 5.76
CA TYR A 113 -8.28 5.53 6.04
C TYR A 113 -8.01 7.04 6.07
N GLN A 114 -6.93 7.47 6.71
CA GLN A 114 -6.50 8.87 6.72
C GLN A 114 -6.25 9.41 5.30
N ARG A 115 -5.58 8.64 4.43
CA ARG A 115 -5.32 9.04 3.03
C ARG A 115 -6.58 9.11 2.17
N ARG A 116 -7.64 8.40 2.56
CA ARG A 116 -8.94 8.45 1.91
C ARG A 116 -9.87 9.52 2.44
N ASP A 117 -9.47 10.24 3.49
CA ASP A 117 -10.36 11.11 4.27
C ASP A 117 -11.59 10.36 4.81
N GLU A 118 -11.39 9.09 5.17
CA GLU A 118 -12.41 8.19 5.72
C GLU A 118 -12.15 7.94 7.22
N ILE A 119 -13.23 7.71 7.97
CA ILE A 119 -13.14 7.31 9.38
C ILE A 119 -13.02 5.79 9.45
N VAL A 120 -12.09 5.28 10.27
CA VAL A 120 -11.97 3.84 10.53
C VAL A 120 -13.29 3.32 11.11
N PRO A 121 -13.99 2.37 10.45
CA PRO A 121 -15.23 1.83 10.96
C PRO A 121 -15.03 1.16 12.32
N GLU A 122 -15.99 1.31 13.24
CA GLU A 122 -15.91 0.73 14.59
C GLU A 122 -15.66 -0.79 14.57
N THR A 123 -16.26 -1.49 13.61
CA THR A 123 -16.05 -2.93 13.41
C THR A 123 -14.62 -3.29 13.02
N VAL A 124 -13.93 -2.39 12.30
CA VAL A 124 -12.51 -2.51 11.96
C VAL A 124 -11.65 -2.15 13.17
N SER A 125 -11.98 -1.09 13.91
CA SER A 125 -11.24 -0.76 15.14
C SER A 125 -11.29 -1.89 16.16
N GLN A 126 -12.45 -2.51 16.37
CA GLN A 126 -12.62 -3.63 17.31
C GLN A 126 -11.75 -4.84 16.95
N ILE A 127 -11.66 -5.23 15.68
CA ILE A 127 -10.76 -6.34 15.26
C ILE A 127 -9.29 -5.97 15.52
N LEU A 128 -8.90 -4.71 15.32
CA LEU A 128 -7.53 -4.23 15.57
C LEU A 128 -7.20 -4.15 17.07
N GLU A 129 -8.19 -3.99 17.94
CA GLU A 129 -7.98 -4.03 19.39
C GLU A 129 -8.00 -5.48 19.94
N ASP A 130 -8.89 -6.32 19.43
CA ASP A 130 -9.16 -7.66 19.95
C ASP A 130 -8.18 -8.74 19.43
N THR A 131 -7.42 -8.44 18.38
CA THR A 131 -6.55 -9.44 17.75
C THR A 131 -5.09 -9.24 18.13
N LYS A 132 -4.35 -10.35 18.22
CA LYS A 132 -2.89 -10.35 18.21
C LYS A 132 -2.41 -11.33 17.16
N LEU A 133 -1.36 -10.96 16.44
CA LEU A 133 -0.63 -11.90 15.61
C LEU A 133 0.39 -12.59 16.49
N THR A 134 0.16 -13.85 16.84
CA THR A 134 1.11 -14.66 17.62
C THR A 134 1.87 -15.64 16.74
N ASP A 135 1.29 -15.97 15.59
CA ASP A 135 1.81 -16.93 14.62
C ASP A 135 1.12 -16.75 13.26
N HIS A 136 1.56 -17.51 12.26
CA HIS A 136 1.00 -17.47 10.91
C HIS A 136 -0.46 -17.96 10.82
N HIS A 137 -0.93 -18.79 11.76
CA HIS A 137 -2.34 -19.17 11.82
C HIS A 137 -3.20 -18.01 12.34
N ALA A 138 -2.72 -17.27 13.34
CA ALA A 138 -3.34 -16.05 13.83
C ALA A 138 -3.40 -15.00 12.71
N MET A 139 -2.30 -14.82 11.96
CA MET A 139 -2.24 -13.94 10.79
C MET A 139 -3.27 -14.34 9.72
N ARG A 140 -3.33 -15.61 9.35
CA ARG A 140 -4.34 -16.10 8.39
C ARG A 140 -5.77 -15.86 8.88
N ARG A 141 -6.05 -16.05 10.18
CA ARG A 141 -7.37 -15.80 10.76
C ARG A 141 -7.72 -14.32 10.75
N PHE A 142 -6.75 -13.46 11.08
CA PHE A 142 -6.89 -12.01 11.03
C PHE A 142 -7.30 -11.54 9.63
N PHE A 143 -6.54 -11.89 8.58
CA PHE A 143 -6.85 -11.46 7.22
C PHE A 143 -8.21 -11.97 6.71
N ARG A 144 -8.61 -13.19 7.08
CA ARG A 144 -9.96 -13.70 6.77
C ARG A 144 -11.09 -12.94 7.46
N ARG A 145 -10.86 -12.46 8.68
CA ARG A 145 -11.83 -11.61 9.38
C ARG A 145 -11.87 -10.23 8.75
N LEU A 146 -10.71 -9.64 8.47
CA LEU A 146 -10.59 -8.35 7.81
C LEU A 146 -11.30 -8.35 6.44
N GLU A 147 -11.06 -9.36 5.60
CA GLU A 147 -11.73 -9.54 4.30
C GLU A 147 -13.27 -9.52 4.41
N ARG A 148 -13.83 -10.18 5.42
CA ARG A 148 -15.29 -10.22 5.64
C ARG A 148 -15.87 -8.87 6.07
N LEU A 149 -15.06 -8.01 6.68
CA LEU A 149 -15.47 -6.66 7.07
C LEU A 149 -15.35 -5.68 5.91
N LEU A 150 -14.32 -5.85 5.07
CA LEU A 150 -14.08 -5.01 3.89
C LEU A 150 -14.99 -5.36 2.72
N THR A 151 -15.44 -6.60 2.61
CA THR A 151 -16.39 -7.02 1.56
C THR A 151 -17.82 -6.76 2.04
N PRO A 152 -18.62 -5.92 1.35
CA PRO A 152 -20.01 -5.73 1.70
C PRO A 152 -20.76 -7.08 1.67
N GLN A 153 -21.61 -7.37 2.65
CA GLN A 153 -22.41 -8.60 2.72
C GLN A 153 -23.41 -8.81 1.57
N ASN A 154 -23.45 -7.92 0.57
CA ASN A 154 -24.41 -7.92 -0.55
C ASN A 154 -23.70 -7.91 -1.92
N ALA A 155 -22.83 -8.88 -2.17
CA ALA A 155 -22.31 -9.17 -3.51
C ALA A 155 -22.54 -10.65 -3.85
N LEU A 156 -23.81 -11.02 -4.05
CA LEU A 156 -24.25 -12.23 -4.75
C LEU A 156 -25.28 -11.82 -5.81
#